data_AF-A0A217ED73-F1
#
_entry.id   AF-A0A217ED73-F1
#
_cell.length_a   1.000
_cell.length_b   1.000
_cell.length_c   1.000
_cell.angle_alpha   90.00
_cell.angle_beta   90.00
_cell.angle_gamma   90.00
#
_symmetry.space_group_name_H-M   'P 1'
#
loop_
_entity.id
_entity.type
_entity.pdbx_description
1 polymer ?
#
loop_
_entity_poly.entity_id
_entity_poly.type
_entity_poly.pdbx_seq_one_letter_code
_entity_poly.pdbx_strand_id
1 'polypeptide(L)'
;MKRLFLTTLLWGTVSSSSWANVNENASVAALLDTPISLNFKEANVKQVMDVVSQSTGVNFIFDNDVGTDLKTTIYANNAKMSEALDLILTTNNLRYKVINQKTYLIYNDTLDKMQQYEDLQIKTFVLKSGDAKKIQDVLKTIVNPKFMYIDEKNRIITLRDRDEVLKTAEKIIDVYDQPDPEVVLELRVYEVSNELLNNLGIALPDKVSLSPISLSGQNGVLNLNDLFRMSRSSTSVAGVSPLLTLNLQDTNGNVSLLARPSLRVKNLEKAKIVVGDKIPVITSTINQVSNAITESVSYLDVGLTLEVQPEIHVNDEVGIKVGLEVSNIVKEIRTNTGLLTYQIGTRNANTVLQLKDGETEVLAGLIREQERRSNVNIPFLGRIPILGALFSSRSKDKNRSEILLSITPKIIRRNTERLNYIKEFDSGTYDHITLKTNNSPATFKGEVVNVNTTGGVTPQETSISSPVKSPNAKTAAENKIQVTVPEQLAGTDPANIFIEAESILKGSKIVVKFDRQAFNFSDIRLMTQAAQSVNYKTLADGVEITVSEDIKQQSLAIVALQIVPGYKGKGEISIESSHPQSATQQVKKTVDIK
;
A
#
# COMPACT_ATOMS: atom_id res chain seq x y z
N MET A 1 49.86 64.85 -32.87
CA MET A 1 50.11 64.04 -31.65
C MET A 1 48.98 63.02 -31.56
N LYS A 2 49.24 61.73 -31.78
CA LYS A 2 49.31 60.64 -30.77
C LYS A 2 48.02 60.53 -29.93
N ARG A 3 47.35 59.39 -29.69
CA ARG A 3 47.46 57.96 -30.03
C ARG A 3 46.14 57.34 -29.50
N LEU A 4 45.46 56.49 -30.26
CA LEU A 4 45.13 55.09 -29.92
C LEU A 4 44.89 54.77 -28.43
N PHE A 5 43.69 54.28 -28.10
CA PHE A 5 43.57 52.98 -27.43
C PHE A 5 42.26 52.28 -27.83
N LEU A 6 42.45 51.03 -28.22
CA LEU A 6 41.53 50.07 -28.80
C LEU A 6 41.14 49.10 -27.67
N THR A 7 39.85 48.94 -27.37
CA THR A 7 39.35 47.83 -26.55
C THR A 7 38.14 47.20 -27.23
N THR A 8 38.45 46.14 -27.97
CA THR A 8 37.51 45.18 -28.55
C THR A 8 36.85 44.36 -27.45
N LEU A 9 35.53 44.46 -27.32
CA LEU A 9 34.70 43.54 -26.54
C LEU A 9 34.07 42.54 -27.52
N LEU A 10 34.66 41.35 -27.56
CA LEU A 10 34.21 40.21 -28.35
C LEU A 10 33.02 39.57 -27.61
N TRP A 11 31.80 39.84 -28.05
CA TRP A 11 30.65 38.99 -27.71
C TRP A 11 30.69 37.76 -28.62
N GLY A 12 31.31 36.70 -28.12
CA GLY A 12 31.23 35.37 -28.70
C GLY A 12 29.83 34.82 -28.46
N THR A 13 29.01 34.79 -29.51
CA THR A 13 27.82 33.96 -29.58
C THR A 13 28.25 32.49 -29.52
N VAL A 14 28.06 31.84 -28.38
CA VAL A 14 28.11 30.38 -28.30
C VAL A 14 26.81 29.86 -28.88
N SER A 15 26.77 29.69 -30.20
CA SER A 15 25.79 28.81 -30.82
C SER A 15 26.15 27.39 -30.42
N SER A 16 25.41 26.81 -29.46
CA SER A 16 25.44 25.38 -29.25
C SER A 16 24.88 24.70 -30.50
N SER A 17 25.76 24.26 -31.39
CA SER A 17 25.40 23.27 -32.39
C SER A 17 24.99 22.00 -31.62
N SER A 18 23.69 21.72 -31.56
CA SER A 18 23.22 20.39 -31.23
C SER A 18 23.67 19.48 -32.37
N TRP A 19 24.61 18.59 -32.11
CA TRP A 19 25.07 17.63 -33.10
C TRP A 19 23.92 16.70 -33.44
N ALA A 20 23.42 16.84 -34.66
CA ALA A 20 22.38 16.00 -35.23
C ALA A 20 22.97 14.62 -35.57
N ASN A 21 22.91 13.68 -34.63
CA ASN A 21 23.18 12.25 -34.87
C ASN A 21 21.91 11.45 -35.22
N VAL A 22 20.86 12.12 -35.72
CA VAL A 22 19.56 11.47 -35.98
C VAL A 22 19.42 10.98 -37.44
N ASN A 23 20.28 11.42 -38.37
CA ASN A 23 20.11 11.12 -39.79
C ASN A 23 21.12 10.12 -40.39
N GLU A 24 22.13 9.63 -39.66
CA GLU A 24 23.07 8.63 -40.21
C GLU A 24 22.53 7.19 -40.13
N ASN A 25 21.78 6.84 -39.08
CA ASN A 25 21.25 5.47 -38.93
C ASN A 25 20.10 5.17 -39.91
N ALA A 26 19.38 6.19 -40.38
CA ALA A 26 18.24 6.03 -41.27
C ALA A 26 18.63 5.68 -42.72
N SER A 27 19.76 6.19 -43.22
CA SER A 27 20.27 5.88 -44.56
C SER A 27 20.95 4.51 -44.63
N VAL A 28 21.56 4.06 -43.53
CA VAL A 28 22.19 2.73 -43.41
C VAL A 28 21.14 1.62 -43.34
N ALA A 29 20.04 1.83 -42.61
CA ALA A 29 18.92 0.89 -42.55
C ALA A 29 18.23 0.72 -43.92
N ALA A 30 18.13 1.79 -44.72
CA ALA A 30 17.46 1.77 -46.02
C ALA A 30 18.15 0.88 -47.07
N LEU A 31 19.48 0.72 -47.00
CA LEU A 31 20.24 -0.17 -47.91
C LEU A 31 20.10 -1.65 -47.53
N LEU A 32 19.93 -1.94 -46.22
CA LEU A 32 19.74 -3.29 -45.69
C LEU A 32 18.30 -3.81 -45.83
N ASP A 33 17.34 -2.94 -46.14
CA ASP A 33 15.94 -3.30 -46.43
C ASP A 33 15.69 -3.55 -47.94
N THR A 34 16.72 -3.51 -48.78
CA THR A 34 16.58 -3.84 -50.21
C THR A 34 16.24 -5.33 -50.40
N PRO A 35 15.20 -5.67 -51.18
CA PRO A 35 14.84 -7.06 -51.42
C PRO A 35 15.86 -7.71 -52.37
N ILE A 36 16.40 -8.85 -51.96
CA ILE A 36 17.34 -9.64 -52.75
C ILE A 36 16.78 -11.04 -52.98
N SER A 37 17.16 -11.63 -54.12
CA SER A 37 16.89 -13.04 -54.40
C SER A 37 18.21 -13.77 -54.59
N LEU A 38 18.50 -14.71 -53.70
CA LEU A 38 19.74 -15.49 -53.66
C LEU A 38 19.41 -16.97 -53.78
N ASN A 39 20.11 -17.67 -54.68
CA ASN A 39 20.00 -19.10 -54.84
C ASN A 39 21.40 -19.70 -54.94
N PHE A 40 21.91 -20.15 -53.80
CA PHE A 40 23.24 -20.75 -53.70
C PHE A 40 23.16 -22.09 -53.00
N LYS A 41 23.82 -23.09 -53.60
CA LYS A 41 23.98 -24.43 -53.03
C LYS A 41 25.47 -24.70 -52.80
N GLU A 42 25.84 -24.95 -51.56
CA GLU A 42 27.22 -25.24 -51.15
C GLU A 42 28.26 -24.21 -51.65
N ALA A 43 27.86 -22.95 -51.76
CA ALA A 43 28.72 -21.88 -52.25
C ALA A 43 29.62 -21.35 -51.13
N ASN A 44 30.82 -20.89 -51.48
CA ASN A 44 31.71 -20.27 -50.51
C ASN A 44 31.12 -18.94 -50.01
N VAL A 45 31.10 -18.73 -48.70
CA VAL A 45 30.52 -17.53 -48.08
C VAL A 45 31.14 -16.24 -48.63
N LYS A 46 32.45 -16.20 -48.92
CA LYS A 46 33.10 -15.03 -49.53
C LYS A 46 32.54 -14.73 -50.92
N GLN A 47 32.35 -15.77 -51.75
CA GLN A 47 31.77 -15.63 -53.10
C GLN A 47 30.32 -15.17 -53.05
N VAL A 48 29.53 -15.73 -52.13
CA VAL A 48 28.14 -15.28 -51.92
C VAL A 48 28.12 -13.81 -51.52
N MET A 49 29.01 -13.39 -50.61
CA MET A 49 29.09 -12.01 -50.15
C MET A 49 29.61 -11.05 -51.21
N ASP A 50 30.48 -11.49 -52.12
CA ASP A 50 30.92 -10.71 -53.29
C ASP A 50 29.75 -10.46 -54.25
N VAL A 51 28.91 -11.46 -54.52
CA VAL A 51 27.71 -11.30 -55.34
C VAL A 51 26.72 -10.34 -54.67
N VAL A 52 26.53 -10.48 -53.35
CA VAL A 52 25.69 -9.58 -52.56
C VAL A 52 26.23 -8.15 -52.61
N SER A 53 27.55 -7.96 -52.49
CA SER A 53 28.24 -6.67 -52.62
C SER A 53 28.00 -6.02 -53.98
N GLN A 54 28.12 -6.78 -55.07
CA GLN A 54 27.87 -6.29 -56.43
C GLN A 54 26.40 -5.89 -56.65
N SER A 55 25.47 -6.60 -56.03
CA SER A 55 24.04 -6.33 -56.18
C SER A 55 23.54 -5.13 -55.36
N THR A 56 24.14 -4.89 -54.18
CA THR A 56 23.67 -3.87 -53.21
C THR A 56 24.58 -2.64 -53.14
N GLY A 57 25.80 -2.70 -53.68
CA GLY A 57 26.80 -1.63 -53.61
C GLY A 57 27.46 -1.49 -52.23
N VAL A 58 27.43 -2.56 -51.43
CA VAL A 58 27.96 -2.64 -50.07
C VAL A 58 29.24 -3.46 -50.05
N ASN A 59 30.30 -2.95 -49.43
CA ASN A 59 31.57 -3.63 -49.28
C ASN A 59 31.62 -4.49 -48.00
N PHE A 60 32.15 -5.70 -48.13
CA PHE A 60 32.42 -6.59 -47.00
C PHE A 60 33.93 -6.76 -46.83
N ILE A 61 34.40 -6.64 -45.58
CA ILE A 61 35.78 -6.90 -45.18
C ILE A 61 35.74 -8.09 -44.24
N PHE A 62 36.58 -9.10 -44.48
CA PHE A 62 36.69 -10.26 -43.60
C PHE A 62 37.89 -10.09 -42.67
N ASP A 63 37.71 -10.40 -41.39
CA ASP A 63 38.82 -10.52 -40.46
C ASP A 63 39.75 -11.70 -40.83
N ASN A 64 41.02 -11.63 -40.42
CA ASN A 64 42.03 -12.62 -40.76
C ASN A 64 41.69 -14.04 -40.25
N ASP A 65 40.91 -14.12 -39.17
CA ASP A 65 40.57 -15.39 -38.53
C ASP A 65 39.34 -16.07 -39.16
N VAL A 66 38.70 -15.44 -40.15
CA VAL A 66 37.56 -16.04 -40.86
C VAL A 66 38.05 -17.13 -41.82
N GLY A 67 37.57 -18.36 -41.62
CA GLY A 67 37.90 -19.51 -42.44
C GLY A 67 37.66 -19.27 -43.94
N THR A 68 38.60 -19.71 -44.77
CA THR A 68 38.55 -19.50 -46.23
C THR A 68 37.63 -20.49 -46.96
N ASP A 69 37.22 -21.60 -46.33
CA ASP A 69 36.38 -22.66 -46.92
C ASP A 69 34.98 -22.77 -46.27
N LEU A 70 34.43 -21.67 -45.78
CA LEU A 70 33.07 -21.66 -45.22
C LEU A 70 32.05 -21.81 -46.37
N LYS A 71 31.23 -22.86 -46.33
CA LYS A 71 30.22 -23.15 -47.35
C LYS A 71 28.82 -22.90 -46.80
N THR A 72 28.01 -22.17 -47.54
CA THR A 72 26.62 -21.88 -47.17
C THR A 72 25.66 -22.30 -48.28
N THR A 73 24.46 -22.70 -47.87
CA THR A 73 23.34 -22.97 -48.78
C THR A 73 22.21 -22.03 -48.38
N ILE A 74 21.80 -21.15 -49.29
CA ILE A 74 20.72 -20.19 -49.06
C ILE A 74 19.78 -20.15 -50.25
N TYR A 75 18.49 -20.25 -49.95
CA TYR A 75 17.40 -20.05 -50.89
C TYR A 75 16.52 -18.93 -50.36
N ALA A 76 16.71 -17.72 -50.87
CA ALA A 76 15.98 -16.53 -50.47
C ALA A 76 15.32 -15.92 -51.70
N ASN A 77 14.00 -15.78 -51.68
CA ASN A 77 13.22 -15.12 -52.74
C ASN A 77 12.60 -13.85 -52.16
N ASN A 78 12.99 -12.68 -52.69
CA ASN A 78 12.49 -11.38 -52.21
C ASN A 78 12.66 -11.19 -50.68
N ALA A 79 13.78 -11.66 -50.14
CA ALA A 79 14.11 -11.49 -48.72
C ALA A 79 14.77 -10.14 -48.49
N LYS A 80 14.58 -9.57 -47.30
CA LYS A 80 15.35 -8.38 -46.90
C LYS A 80 16.82 -8.75 -46.81
N MET A 81 17.69 -7.88 -47.32
CA MET A 81 19.14 -8.08 -47.27
C MET A 81 19.64 -8.30 -45.82
N SER A 82 19.13 -7.56 -44.83
CA SER A 82 19.46 -7.77 -43.42
C SER A 82 19.15 -9.19 -42.94
N GLU A 83 17.97 -9.72 -43.26
CA GLU A 83 17.54 -11.05 -42.86
C GLU A 83 18.36 -12.15 -43.55
N ALA A 84 18.62 -11.98 -44.86
CA ALA A 84 19.45 -12.92 -45.62
C ALA A 84 20.91 -12.92 -45.14
N LEU A 85 21.47 -11.75 -44.84
CA LEU A 85 22.82 -11.60 -44.31
C LEU A 85 22.93 -12.23 -42.92
N ASP A 86 21.98 -11.97 -42.04
CA ASP A 86 21.94 -12.54 -40.69
C ASP A 86 21.87 -14.07 -40.76
N LEU A 87 20.97 -14.63 -41.58
CA LEU A 87 20.88 -16.08 -41.78
C LEU A 87 22.19 -16.72 -42.27
N ILE A 88 22.86 -16.11 -43.27
CA ILE A 88 24.13 -16.62 -43.79
C ILE A 88 25.20 -16.60 -42.71
N LEU A 89 25.28 -15.51 -41.96
CA LEU A 89 26.32 -15.30 -40.95
C LEU A 89 26.07 -16.17 -39.71
N THR A 90 24.86 -16.19 -39.14
CA THR A 90 24.51 -17.03 -37.99
C THR A 90 24.72 -18.51 -38.29
N THR A 91 24.37 -18.99 -39.50
CA THR A 91 24.57 -20.40 -39.88
C THR A 91 26.05 -20.81 -39.88
N ASN A 92 26.97 -19.87 -40.11
CA ASN A 92 28.41 -20.12 -40.20
C ASN A 92 29.18 -19.63 -38.95
N ASN A 93 28.48 -19.32 -37.85
CA ASN A 93 29.08 -18.72 -36.64
C ASN A 93 29.90 -17.45 -36.96
N LEU A 94 29.40 -16.64 -37.88
CA LEU A 94 29.97 -15.34 -38.23
C LEU A 94 29.05 -14.22 -37.73
N ARG A 95 29.62 -13.04 -37.51
CA ARG A 95 28.90 -11.82 -37.18
C ARG A 95 29.47 -10.67 -37.98
N TYR A 96 28.69 -9.60 -38.13
CA TYR A 96 29.14 -8.40 -38.80
C TYR A 96 29.11 -7.17 -37.88
N LYS A 97 30.06 -6.25 -38.10
CA LYS A 97 30.06 -4.88 -37.55
C LYS A 97 29.95 -3.89 -38.70
N VAL A 98 29.06 -2.92 -38.54
CA VAL A 98 28.99 -1.77 -39.46
C VAL A 98 30.16 -0.83 -39.16
N ILE A 99 31.06 -0.62 -40.11
CA ILE A 99 32.18 0.32 -39.98
C ILE A 99 31.84 1.67 -40.57
N ASN A 100 31.15 1.66 -41.72
CA ASN A 100 30.69 2.86 -42.44
C ASN A 100 29.41 2.52 -43.20
N GLN A 101 28.73 3.53 -43.77
CA GLN A 101 27.44 3.39 -44.46
C GLN A 101 27.42 2.32 -45.56
N LYS A 102 28.59 2.01 -46.14
CA LYS A 102 28.76 1.01 -47.20
C LYS A 102 29.76 -0.09 -46.86
N THR A 103 30.29 -0.17 -45.63
CA THR A 103 31.36 -1.12 -45.31
C THR A 103 31.06 -1.89 -44.03
N TYR A 104 31.08 -3.22 -44.14
CA TYR A 104 30.75 -4.15 -43.08
C TYR A 104 31.95 -5.07 -42.83
N LEU A 105 32.38 -5.17 -41.57
CA LEU A 105 33.44 -6.08 -41.13
C LEU A 105 32.81 -7.39 -40.65
N ILE A 106 33.18 -8.51 -41.24
CA ILE A 106 32.74 -9.85 -40.88
C ILE A 106 33.84 -10.54 -40.06
N TYR A 107 33.47 -11.10 -38.91
CA TYR A 107 34.37 -11.78 -37.98
C TYR A 107 33.71 -13.04 -37.41
N ASN A 108 34.50 -13.95 -36.85
CA ASN A 108 33.96 -15.16 -36.18
C ASN A 108 33.22 -14.78 -34.90
N ASP A 109 32.09 -15.42 -34.62
CA ASP A 109 31.29 -15.20 -33.42
C ASP A 109 31.92 -15.88 -32.19
N THR A 110 33.11 -15.41 -31.81
CA THR A 110 33.85 -15.85 -30.63
C THR A 110 33.91 -14.74 -29.60
N LEU A 111 33.94 -15.10 -28.31
CA LEU A 111 33.94 -14.14 -27.21
C LEU A 111 35.09 -13.11 -27.31
N ASP A 112 36.27 -13.52 -27.79
CA ASP A 112 37.43 -12.65 -27.96
C ASP A 112 37.22 -11.60 -29.05
N LYS A 113 36.66 -12.00 -30.20
CA LYS A 113 36.39 -11.11 -31.33
C LYS A 113 35.22 -10.18 -31.05
N MET A 114 34.22 -10.67 -30.32
CA MET A 114 33.14 -9.83 -29.78
C MET A 114 33.70 -8.75 -28.85
N GLN A 115 34.62 -9.09 -27.95
CA GLN A 115 35.27 -8.09 -27.09
C GLN A 115 36.10 -7.05 -27.86
N GLN A 116 36.71 -7.46 -28.98
CA GLN A 116 37.54 -6.58 -29.80
C GLN A 116 36.72 -5.64 -30.70
N TYR A 117 35.62 -6.13 -31.27
CA TYR A 117 34.85 -5.39 -32.27
C TYR A 117 33.54 -4.80 -31.75
N GLU A 118 32.89 -5.34 -30.71
CA GLU A 118 31.63 -4.77 -30.22
C GLU A 118 31.83 -3.42 -29.54
N ASP A 119 30.99 -2.45 -29.88
CA ASP A 119 31.01 -1.15 -29.24
C ASP A 119 30.36 -1.24 -27.85
N LEU A 120 31.12 -0.82 -26.84
CA LEU A 120 30.63 -0.71 -25.47
C LEU A 120 30.16 0.71 -25.22
N GLN A 121 28.95 0.84 -24.71
CA GLN A 121 28.40 2.11 -24.27
C GLN A 121 28.46 2.20 -22.75
N ILE A 122 28.55 3.43 -22.23
CA ILE A 122 28.46 3.71 -20.80
C ILE A 122 27.12 4.39 -20.57
N LYS A 123 26.31 3.85 -19.66
CA LYS A 123 25.06 4.47 -19.22
C LYS A 123 25.03 4.54 -17.70
N THR A 124 24.70 5.72 -17.21
CA THR A 124 24.58 6.00 -15.78
C THR A 124 23.11 6.16 -15.43
N PHE A 125 22.66 5.36 -14.46
CA PHE A 125 21.31 5.32 -13.95
C PHE A 125 21.27 5.97 -12.56
N VAL A 126 20.37 6.93 -12.37
CA VAL A 126 20.14 7.57 -11.08
C VAL A 126 18.90 6.95 -10.47
N LEU A 127 19.04 6.35 -9.28
CA LEU A 127 17.95 5.70 -8.57
C LEU A 127 17.11 6.72 -7.79
N LYS A 128 15.80 6.61 -7.89
CA LYS A 128 14.83 7.47 -7.20
C LYS A 128 14.65 7.04 -5.74
N SER A 129 14.42 5.74 -5.50
CA SER A 129 14.10 5.21 -4.17
C SER A 129 14.61 3.80 -3.91
N GLY A 130 14.96 3.03 -4.95
CA GLY A 130 15.44 1.67 -4.82
C GLY A 130 16.78 1.57 -4.08
N ASP A 131 16.99 0.42 -3.43
CA ASP A 131 18.27 0.09 -2.79
C ASP A 131 19.29 -0.31 -3.85
N ALA A 132 20.37 0.46 -3.94
CA ALA A 132 21.45 0.24 -4.91
C ALA A 132 22.10 -1.15 -4.77
N LYS A 133 22.21 -1.70 -3.54
CA LYS A 133 22.79 -3.04 -3.32
C LYS A 133 21.88 -4.14 -3.84
N LYS A 134 20.59 -4.07 -3.54
CA LYS A 134 19.62 -5.07 -4.03
C LYS A 134 19.56 -5.07 -5.56
N ILE A 135 19.55 -3.88 -6.18
CA ILE A 135 19.56 -3.74 -7.64
C ILE A 135 20.87 -4.28 -8.21
N GLN A 136 22.01 -4.07 -7.54
CA GLN A 136 23.30 -4.66 -7.94
C GLN A 136 23.25 -6.18 -8.02
N ASP A 137 22.73 -6.82 -6.97
CA ASP A 137 22.70 -8.27 -6.85
C ASP A 137 21.81 -8.88 -7.93
N VAL A 138 20.67 -8.24 -8.22
CA VAL A 138 19.77 -8.61 -9.32
C VAL A 138 20.46 -8.46 -10.67
N LEU A 139 21.12 -7.31 -10.92
CA LEU A 139 21.80 -7.06 -12.19
C LEU A 139 22.99 -8.02 -12.41
N LYS A 140 23.76 -8.36 -11.38
CA LYS A 140 24.84 -9.36 -11.47
C LYS A 140 24.31 -10.74 -11.80
N THR A 141 23.18 -11.12 -11.20
CA THR A 141 22.62 -12.47 -11.33
C THR A 141 21.92 -12.68 -12.68
N ILE A 142 21.19 -11.67 -13.17
CA ILE A 142 20.37 -11.79 -14.39
C ILE A 142 21.13 -11.35 -15.63
N VAL A 143 21.80 -10.20 -15.55
CA VAL A 143 22.39 -9.53 -16.72
C VAL A 143 23.90 -9.74 -16.80
N ASN A 144 24.56 -9.91 -15.65
CA ASN A 144 25.99 -10.05 -15.49
C ASN A 144 26.81 -9.04 -16.35
N PRO A 145 26.62 -7.72 -16.14
CA PRO A 145 27.26 -6.71 -16.96
C PRO A 145 28.79 -6.75 -16.80
N LYS A 146 29.53 -6.54 -17.90
CA LYS A 146 31.01 -6.59 -17.93
C LYS A 146 31.65 -5.63 -16.93
N PHE A 147 31.16 -4.40 -16.86
CA PHE A 147 31.60 -3.44 -15.86
C PHE A 147 30.40 -2.74 -15.22
N MET A 148 30.40 -2.76 -13.89
CA MET A 148 29.41 -2.06 -13.09
C MET A 148 30.11 -1.36 -11.93
N TYR A 149 29.77 -0.09 -11.73
CA TYR A 149 30.19 0.70 -10.60
C TYR A 149 28.98 1.30 -9.91
N ILE A 150 29.00 1.32 -8.58
CA ILE A 150 27.91 1.83 -7.75
C ILE A 150 28.44 2.88 -6.81
N ASP A 151 27.76 4.02 -6.79
CA ASP A 151 27.91 5.04 -5.78
C ASP A 151 26.65 5.04 -4.88
N GLU A 152 26.77 4.41 -3.71
CA GLU A 152 25.67 4.31 -2.74
C GLU A 152 25.26 5.68 -2.18
N LYS A 153 26.23 6.60 -2.03
CA LYS A 153 25.98 7.92 -1.45
C LYS A 153 25.15 8.78 -2.39
N ASN A 154 25.44 8.70 -3.69
CA ASN A 154 24.72 9.43 -4.71
C ASN A 154 23.54 8.65 -5.30
N ARG A 155 23.38 7.36 -4.93
CA ARG A 155 22.39 6.42 -5.48
C ARG A 155 22.47 6.32 -7.01
N ILE A 156 23.68 6.11 -7.50
CA ILE A 156 23.98 6.03 -8.92
C ILE A 156 24.55 4.65 -9.26
N ILE A 157 24.06 4.05 -10.35
CA ILE A 157 24.62 2.84 -10.95
C ILE A 157 25.15 3.20 -12.32
N THR A 158 26.46 3.03 -12.55
CA THR A 158 27.08 3.20 -13.86
C THR A 158 27.40 1.84 -14.44
N LEU A 159 26.83 1.55 -15.60
CA LEU A 159 27.06 0.32 -16.36
C LEU A 159 27.85 0.65 -17.62
N ARG A 160 28.75 -0.25 -17.99
CA ARG A 160 29.41 -0.23 -19.30
C ARG A 160 29.28 -1.59 -19.96
N ASP A 161 28.48 -1.66 -21.01
CA ASP A 161 28.25 -2.87 -21.79
C ASP A 161 27.64 -2.54 -23.16
N ARG A 162 27.22 -3.56 -23.91
CA ARG A 162 26.46 -3.42 -25.16
C ARG A 162 25.13 -2.70 -24.95
N ASP A 163 24.66 -2.00 -25.97
CA ASP A 163 23.38 -1.27 -25.93
C ASP A 163 22.18 -2.16 -25.54
N GLU A 164 22.12 -3.40 -26.01
CA GLU A 164 21.04 -4.35 -25.68
C GLU A 164 21.03 -4.74 -24.20
N VAL A 165 22.22 -4.93 -23.62
CA VAL A 165 22.42 -5.23 -22.20
C VAL A 165 22.02 -4.03 -21.35
N LEU A 166 22.39 -2.81 -21.77
CA LEU A 166 22.04 -1.57 -21.09
C LEU A 166 20.53 -1.29 -21.12
N LYS A 167 19.85 -1.55 -22.25
CA LYS A 167 18.40 -1.43 -22.37
C LYS A 167 17.65 -2.47 -21.53
N THR A 168 18.20 -3.68 -21.41
CA THR A 168 17.64 -4.72 -20.54
C THR A 168 17.82 -4.36 -19.07
N ALA A 169 19.01 -3.91 -18.70
CA ALA A 169 19.30 -3.41 -17.37
C ALA A 169 18.42 -2.22 -17.00
N GLU A 170 18.17 -1.29 -17.94
CA GLU A 170 17.25 -0.16 -17.74
C GLU A 170 15.84 -0.64 -17.35
N LYS A 171 15.27 -1.59 -18.10
CA LYS A 171 13.95 -2.16 -17.78
C LYS A 171 13.92 -2.82 -16.41
N ILE A 172 14.98 -3.54 -16.03
CA ILE A 172 15.08 -4.17 -14.72
C ILE A 172 15.19 -3.10 -13.63
N ILE A 173 16.04 -2.09 -13.82
CA ILE A 173 16.19 -0.98 -12.88
C ILE A 173 14.85 -0.27 -12.67
N ASP A 174 14.08 0.00 -13.73
CA ASP A 174 12.77 0.65 -13.62
C ASP A 174 11.75 -0.15 -12.80
N VAL A 175 11.84 -1.49 -12.81
CA VAL A 175 10.97 -2.38 -12.04
C VAL A 175 11.36 -2.39 -10.55
N TYR A 176 12.67 -2.32 -10.26
CA TYR A 176 13.18 -2.42 -8.89
C TYR A 176 13.36 -1.05 -8.20
N ASP A 177 13.52 0.04 -8.96
CA ASP A 177 13.59 1.43 -8.46
C ASP A 177 12.20 2.00 -8.15
N GLN A 178 11.40 1.19 -7.45
CA GLN A 178 10.08 1.55 -6.97
C GLN A 178 10.16 1.97 -5.51
N PRO A 179 9.44 3.02 -5.11
CA PRO A 179 9.43 3.46 -3.73
C PRO A 179 8.76 2.42 -2.82
N ASP A 180 9.30 2.26 -1.62
CA ASP A 180 8.70 1.36 -0.64
C ASP A 180 7.29 1.86 -0.25
N PRO A 181 6.31 0.96 -0.11
CA PRO A 181 4.99 1.34 0.36
C PRO A 181 5.05 1.74 1.83
N GLU A 182 4.16 2.66 2.20
CA GLU A 182 4.13 3.28 3.50
C GLU A 182 2.69 3.38 4.00
N VAL A 183 2.52 3.12 5.29
CA VAL A 183 1.23 3.16 5.98
C VAL A 183 1.30 4.11 7.17
N VAL A 184 0.23 4.85 7.39
CA VAL A 184 -0.02 5.59 8.62
C VAL A 184 -0.97 4.76 9.46
N LEU A 185 -0.55 4.44 10.67
CA LEU A 185 -1.34 3.72 11.66
C LEU A 185 -1.90 4.74 12.64
N GLU A 186 -3.22 4.86 12.70
CA GLU A 186 -3.92 5.65 13.70
C GLU A 186 -4.47 4.70 14.77
N LEU A 187 -4.05 4.89 16.02
CA LEU A 187 -4.59 4.17 17.17
C LEU A 187 -5.54 5.09 17.91
N ARG A 188 -6.64 4.54 18.44
CA ARG A 188 -7.53 5.26 19.34
C ARG A 188 -7.76 4.45 20.61
N VAL A 189 -7.45 5.07 21.74
CA VAL A 189 -7.66 4.53 23.08
C VAL A 189 -8.77 5.35 23.73
N TYR A 190 -9.88 4.69 24.04
CA TYR A 190 -10.99 5.27 24.79
C TYR A 190 -11.03 4.59 26.16
N GLU A 191 -10.93 5.37 27.23
CA GLU A 191 -11.19 4.89 28.58
C GLU A 191 -12.25 5.78 29.23
N VAL A 192 -13.28 5.16 29.79
CA VAL A 192 -14.34 5.84 30.53
C VAL A 192 -14.45 5.20 31.89
N SER A 193 -14.31 5.98 32.96
CA SER A 193 -14.61 5.54 34.32
C SER A 193 -15.76 6.34 34.91
N ASN A 194 -16.70 5.62 35.52
CA ASN A 194 -17.86 6.16 36.19
C ASN A 194 -17.88 5.63 37.63
N GLU A 195 -17.89 6.54 38.59
CA GLU A 195 -17.96 6.28 40.03
C GLU A 195 -19.27 6.87 40.55
N LEU A 196 -20.10 6.03 41.15
CA LEU A 196 -21.35 6.42 41.79
C LEU A 196 -21.30 5.99 43.26
N LEU A 197 -21.31 6.96 44.17
CA LEU A 197 -21.33 6.75 45.61
C LEU A 197 -22.58 7.37 46.23
N ASN A 198 -23.49 6.52 46.71
CA ASN A 198 -24.68 6.92 47.45
C ASN A 198 -24.53 6.46 48.89
N ASN A 199 -24.49 7.38 49.85
CA ASN A 199 -24.47 7.09 51.27
C ASN A 199 -25.62 7.83 51.96
N LEU A 200 -26.65 7.06 52.33
CA LEU A 200 -27.91 7.56 52.88
C LEU A 200 -28.20 6.89 54.22
N GLY A 201 -28.32 7.67 55.28
CA GLY A 201 -28.83 7.20 56.57
C GLY A 201 -28.08 7.73 57.78
N ILE A 202 -28.35 7.16 58.95
CA ILE A 202 -27.78 7.63 60.24
C ILE A 202 -26.45 6.95 60.56
N ALA A 203 -25.47 7.70 61.07
CA ALA A 203 -24.22 7.12 61.55
C ALA A 203 -24.45 6.34 62.85
N LEU A 204 -24.38 5.01 62.77
CA LEU A 204 -24.55 4.12 63.93
C LEU A 204 -23.18 3.85 64.59
N PRO A 205 -23.13 3.71 65.92
CA PRO A 205 -21.89 3.35 66.61
C PRO A 205 -21.51 1.89 66.30
N ASP A 206 -20.25 1.66 65.92
CA ASP A 206 -19.73 0.32 65.59
C ASP A 206 -19.67 -0.63 66.81
N LYS A 207 -19.58 -0.07 68.02
CA LYS A 207 -19.57 -0.84 69.27
C LYS A 207 -20.21 -0.05 70.42
N VAL A 208 -20.98 -0.75 71.23
CA VAL A 208 -21.48 -0.25 72.52
C VAL A 208 -20.81 -1.09 73.59
N SER A 209 -20.00 -0.48 74.44
CA SER A 209 -19.30 -1.16 75.53
C SER A 209 -19.93 -0.78 76.87
N LEU A 210 -20.22 -1.79 77.68
CA LEU A 210 -20.58 -1.60 79.07
C LEU A 210 -19.30 -1.77 79.89
N SER A 211 -18.86 -0.70 80.54
CA SER A 211 -17.73 -0.76 81.46
C SER A 211 -18.24 -0.48 82.88
N PRO A 212 -17.81 -1.24 83.89
CA PRO A 212 -18.05 -0.85 85.26
C PRO A 212 -17.29 0.46 85.52
N ILE A 213 -17.94 1.35 86.26
CA ILE A 213 -17.36 2.59 86.79
C ILE A 213 -16.76 2.22 88.14
N SER A 214 -15.47 2.51 88.34
CA SER A 214 -14.83 2.30 89.64
C SER A 214 -15.54 3.14 90.71
N LEU A 215 -16.19 2.50 91.68
CA LEU A 215 -16.88 3.20 92.79
C LEU A 215 -15.90 3.80 93.80
N SER A 216 -14.66 3.34 93.83
CA SER A 216 -13.65 3.69 94.84
C SER A 216 -12.83 4.94 94.51
N GLY A 217 -13.17 5.66 93.42
CA GLY A 217 -12.56 6.96 93.09
C GLY A 217 -11.06 6.93 92.76
N GLN A 218 -10.41 5.75 92.76
CA GLN A 218 -9.02 5.59 92.36
C GLN A 218 -8.91 5.25 90.87
N ASN A 219 -8.58 6.27 90.07
CA ASN A 219 -7.93 6.22 88.75
C ASN A 219 -8.12 4.93 87.92
N GLY A 220 -9.38 4.56 87.62
CA GLY A 220 -9.69 3.57 86.59
C GLY A 220 -9.21 2.13 86.84
N VAL A 221 -8.72 1.79 88.04
CA VAL A 221 -8.40 0.40 88.39
C VAL A 221 -9.66 -0.30 88.89
N LEU A 222 -10.04 -1.37 88.20
CA LEU A 222 -11.21 -2.19 88.52
C LEU A 222 -10.77 -3.39 89.36
N ASN A 223 -11.34 -3.54 90.55
CA ASN A 223 -11.10 -4.73 91.37
C ASN A 223 -12.20 -5.79 91.13
N LEU A 224 -11.92 -7.07 91.43
CA LEU A 224 -12.92 -8.15 91.28
C LEU A 224 -14.21 -7.85 92.06
N ASN A 225 -14.11 -7.19 93.21
CA ASN A 225 -15.27 -6.79 94.00
C ASN A 225 -16.15 -5.74 93.28
N ASP A 226 -15.57 -4.88 92.45
CA ASP A 226 -16.32 -3.91 91.63
C ASP A 226 -17.06 -4.61 90.47
N LEU A 227 -16.52 -5.72 89.96
CA LEU A 227 -17.19 -6.57 88.97
C LEU A 227 -18.36 -7.35 89.60
N PHE A 228 -18.18 -7.89 90.81
CA PHE A 228 -19.24 -8.62 91.51
C PHE A 228 -20.35 -7.71 92.05
N ARG A 229 -20.07 -6.42 92.27
CA ARG A 229 -21.04 -5.40 92.70
C ARG A 229 -21.55 -4.53 91.56
N MET A 230 -21.42 -5.01 90.32
CA MET A 230 -21.92 -4.28 89.16
C MET A 230 -23.45 -4.11 89.28
N SER A 231 -23.88 -2.85 89.29
CA SER A 231 -25.27 -2.43 89.44
C SER A 231 -25.61 -1.41 88.35
N ARG A 232 -26.90 -1.13 88.13
CA ARG A 232 -27.34 -0.16 87.11
C ARG A 232 -26.69 1.23 87.29
N SER A 233 -26.36 1.62 88.52
CA SER A 233 -25.72 2.90 88.83
C SER A 233 -24.19 2.89 88.69
N SER A 234 -23.57 1.71 88.59
CA SER A 234 -22.11 1.54 88.50
C SER A 234 -21.64 0.99 87.15
N THR A 235 -22.49 0.99 86.13
CA THR A 235 -22.12 0.65 84.75
C THR A 235 -22.21 1.89 83.88
N SER A 236 -21.09 2.30 83.27
CA SER A 236 -21.08 3.30 82.21
C SER A 236 -21.31 2.63 80.86
N VAL A 237 -22.05 3.32 80.01
CA VAL A 237 -22.15 2.98 78.60
C VAL A 237 -21.14 3.86 77.88
N ALA A 238 -20.10 3.24 77.33
CA ALA A 238 -19.08 3.88 76.52
C ALA A 238 -19.20 3.45 75.05
N GLY A 239 -18.69 4.27 74.12
CA GLY A 239 -18.75 3.99 72.68
C GLY A 239 -20.01 4.51 71.96
N VAL A 240 -20.93 5.16 72.68
CA VAL A 240 -22.11 5.82 72.10
C VAL A 240 -21.87 7.33 72.11
N SER A 241 -21.74 7.93 70.92
CA SER A 241 -21.73 9.39 70.79
C SER A 241 -23.16 9.92 70.90
N PRO A 242 -23.43 10.99 71.68
CA PRO A 242 -24.78 11.57 71.77
C PRO A 242 -25.20 12.32 70.50
N LEU A 243 -24.28 12.50 69.54
CA LEU A 243 -24.53 13.22 68.30
C LEU A 243 -25.17 12.27 67.26
N LEU A 244 -26.40 12.59 66.86
CA LEU A 244 -27.07 11.93 65.75
C LEU A 244 -26.62 12.60 64.44
N THR A 245 -25.79 11.90 63.66
CA THR A 245 -25.33 12.38 62.35
C THR A 245 -26.15 11.72 61.25
N LEU A 246 -26.76 12.54 60.39
CA LEU A 246 -27.45 12.10 59.18
C LEU A 246 -26.52 12.29 57.97
N ASN A 247 -26.21 11.19 57.28
CA ASN A 247 -25.45 11.20 56.04
C ASN A 247 -26.41 11.21 54.85
N LEU A 248 -26.28 12.23 54.00
CA LEU A 248 -26.98 12.35 52.71
C LEU A 248 -25.96 12.72 51.63
N GLN A 249 -25.27 11.72 51.12
CA GLN A 249 -24.24 11.88 50.11
C GLN A 249 -24.65 11.14 48.83
N ASP A 250 -24.61 11.87 47.71
CA ASP A 250 -24.75 11.33 46.37
C ASP A 250 -23.64 11.95 45.52
N THR A 251 -22.63 11.16 45.21
CA THR A 251 -21.47 11.56 44.41
C THR A 251 -21.51 10.81 43.10
N ASN A 252 -21.39 11.54 42.00
CA ASN A 252 -21.29 10.98 40.66
C ASN A 252 -20.04 11.56 39.99
N GLY A 253 -19.05 10.72 39.73
CA GLY A 253 -17.80 11.06 39.06
C GLY A 253 -17.73 10.38 37.70
N ASN A 254 -17.39 11.15 36.65
CA ASN A 254 -17.16 10.61 35.31
C ASN A 254 -15.82 11.13 34.78
N VAL A 255 -14.98 10.22 34.29
CA VAL A 255 -13.68 10.55 33.70
C VAL A 255 -13.60 9.87 32.33
N SER A 256 -13.28 10.65 31.30
CA SER A 256 -13.06 10.12 29.95
C SER A 256 -11.65 10.47 29.47
N LEU A 257 -10.89 9.47 29.05
CA LEU A 257 -9.57 9.61 28.46
C LEU A 257 -9.63 9.17 26.99
N LEU A 258 -9.18 10.05 26.10
CA LEU A 258 -9.03 9.77 24.68
C LEU A 258 -7.59 10.03 24.26
N ALA A 259 -6.87 8.98 23.85
CA ALA A 259 -5.55 9.11 23.23
C ALA A 259 -5.62 8.70 21.76
N ARG A 260 -4.96 9.48 20.89
CA ARG A 260 -4.90 9.25 19.44
C ARG A 260 -3.48 9.36 18.89
N PRO A 261 -2.57 8.40 19.19
CA PRO A 261 -1.26 8.41 18.56
C PRO A 261 -1.36 7.96 17.11
N SER A 262 -0.60 8.60 16.24
CA SER A 262 -0.48 8.26 14.83
C SER A 262 0.98 8.04 14.46
N LEU A 263 1.28 6.99 13.69
CA LEU A 263 2.65 6.67 13.29
C LEU A 263 2.71 6.29 11.81
N ARG A 264 3.61 6.93 11.05
CA ARG A 264 3.91 6.57 9.66
C ARG A 264 5.10 5.63 9.62
N VAL A 265 4.94 4.49 8.96
CA VAL A 265 5.95 3.42 8.93
C VAL A 265 6.07 2.85 7.52
N LYS A 266 7.30 2.52 7.14
CA LYS A 266 7.59 1.80 5.89
C LYS A 266 7.20 0.33 6.01
N ASN A 267 6.91 -0.30 4.88
CA ASN A 267 6.64 -1.73 4.85
C ASN A 267 7.78 -2.56 5.47
N LEU A 268 7.44 -3.55 6.28
CA LEU A 268 8.34 -4.48 6.98
C LEU A 268 9.29 -3.85 8.01
N GLU A 269 9.28 -2.52 8.17
CA GLU A 269 10.11 -1.82 9.15
C GLU A 269 9.43 -1.72 10.51
N LYS A 270 10.20 -1.88 11.59
CA LYS A 270 9.70 -1.69 12.95
C LYS A 270 9.75 -0.23 13.34
N ALA A 271 8.69 0.26 13.96
CA ALA A 271 8.66 1.60 14.52
C ALA A 271 8.11 1.58 15.95
N LYS A 272 8.69 2.44 16.80
CA LYS A 272 8.32 2.59 18.20
C LYS A 272 8.12 4.05 18.52
N ILE A 273 7.01 4.37 19.17
CA ILE A 273 6.72 5.69 19.73
C ILE A 273 6.40 5.55 21.22
N VAL A 274 6.99 6.41 22.04
CA VAL A 274 6.75 6.51 23.47
C VAL A 274 6.33 7.93 23.78
N VAL A 275 5.16 8.10 24.41
CA VAL A 275 4.58 9.38 24.79
C VAL A 275 4.23 9.31 26.27
N GLY A 276 4.95 10.03 27.11
CA GLY A 276 4.75 9.95 28.56
C GLY A 276 5.83 10.66 29.35
N ASP A 277 5.77 10.48 30.66
CA ASP A 277 6.70 11.05 31.63
C ASP A 277 7.60 9.96 32.22
N LYS A 278 8.82 10.35 32.59
CA LYS A 278 9.75 9.48 33.33
C LYS A 278 9.70 9.82 34.80
N ILE A 279 9.16 8.91 35.60
CA ILE A 279 9.00 9.13 37.04
C ILE A 279 10.23 8.59 37.77
N PRO A 280 10.95 9.42 38.56
CA PRO A 280 12.03 8.94 39.40
C PRO A 280 11.46 8.20 40.63
N VAL A 281 11.90 6.96 40.81
CA VAL A 281 11.65 6.13 41.99
C VAL A 281 12.96 6.00 42.76
N ILE A 282 13.00 6.61 43.94
CA ILE A 282 14.16 6.58 44.82
C ILE A 282 14.10 5.28 45.64
N THR A 283 15.12 4.44 45.50
CA THR A 283 15.29 3.22 46.28
C THR A 283 16.45 3.42 47.25
N SER A 284 16.18 3.36 48.56
CA SER A 284 17.21 3.41 49.59
C SER A 284 17.61 1.99 49.99
N THR A 285 18.88 1.63 49.80
CA THR A 285 19.46 0.37 50.32
C THR A 285 20.38 0.68 51.49
N ILE A 286 20.19 -0.01 52.62
CA ILE A 286 21.07 0.10 53.78
C ILE A 286 22.18 -0.94 53.64
N ASN A 287 23.43 -0.48 53.58
CA ASN A 287 24.58 -1.38 53.55
C ASN A 287 24.87 -1.86 54.98
N GLN A 288 24.53 -3.11 55.31
CA GLN A 288 24.54 -3.63 56.69
C GLN A 288 25.93 -3.66 57.35
N VAL A 289 27.01 -3.51 56.58
CA VAL A 289 28.39 -3.54 57.06
C VAL A 289 28.92 -2.14 57.42
N SER A 290 28.48 -1.08 56.72
CA SER A 290 28.94 0.30 56.95
C SER A 290 27.89 1.22 57.56
N ASN A 291 26.65 0.74 57.74
CA ASN A 291 25.47 1.54 58.12
C ASN A 291 25.23 2.77 57.22
N ALA A 292 25.83 2.81 56.03
CA ALA A 292 25.60 3.86 55.06
C ALA A 292 24.28 3.62 54.32
N ILE A 293 23.44 4.65 54.26
CA ILE A 293 22.24 4.68 53.42
C ILE A 293 22.68 5.08 52.02
N THR A 294 22.51 4.21 51.04
CA THR A 294 22.74 4.54 49.63
C THR A 294 21.39 4.69 48.94
N GLU A 295 21.17 5.85 48.33
CA GLU A 295 19.99 6.13 47.52
C GLU A 295 20.33 5.93 46.04
N SER A 296 19.52 5.14 45.35
CA SER A 296 19.59 4.95 43.91
C SER A 296 18.30 5.45 43.27
N VAL A 297 18.41 6.21 42.19
CA VAL A 297 17.25 6.74 41.45
C VAL A 297 17.04 5.87 40.22
N SER A 298 15.88 5.18 40.16
CA SER A 298 15.45 4.43 38.98
C SER A 298 14.31 5.18 38.29
N TYR A 299 14.35 5.30 36.97
CA TYR A 299 13.28 5.96 36.22
C TYR A 299 12.31 4.93 35.66
N LEU A 300 11.01 5.15 35.88
CA LEU A 300 9.94 4.36 35.30
C LEU A 300 9.21 5.18 34.23
N ASP A 301 9.10 4.62 33.03
CA ASP A 301 8.38 5.25 31.92
C ASP A 301 6.87 5.05 32.14
N VAL A 302 6.11 6.15 32.25
CA VAL A 302 4.64 6.12 32.40
C VAL A 302 4.01 6.92 31.29
N GLY A 303 3.14 6.27 30.52
CA GLY A 303 2.43 6.87 29.40
C GLY A 303 2.05 5.82 28.37
N LEU A 304 2.03 6.19 27.11
CA LEU A 304 1.71 5.32 25.99
C LEU A 304 2.98 4.89 25.25
N THR A 305 3.18 3.59 25.12
CA THR A 305 4.18 2.99 24.24
C THR A 305 3.47 2.20 23.15
N LEU A 306 3.76 2.53 21.89
CA LEU A 306 3.25 1.82 20.73
C LEU A 306 4.42 1.33 19.88
N GLU A 307 4.51 0.03 19.70
CA GLU A 307 5.43 -0.66 18.79
C GLU A 307 4.62 -1.32 17.69
N VAL A 308 5.01 -1.08 16.45
CA VAL A 308 4.29 -1.60 15.28
C VAL A 308 5.26 -2.05 14.20
N GLN A 309 4.86 -3.10 13.49
CA GLN A 309 5.52 -3.56 12.28
C GLN A 309 4.44 -3.89 11.24
N PRO A 310 4.26 -3.05 10.21
CA PRO A 310 3.28 -3.30 9.17
C PRO A 310 3.84 -4.16 8.03
N GLU A 311 2.95 -4.88 7.38
CA GLU A 311 3.16 -5.68 6.18
C GLU A 311 2.05 -5.36 5.17
N ILE A 312 2.40 -4.56 4.16
CA ILE A 312 1.47 -4.07 3.14
C ILE A 312 1.41 -5.09 2.01
N HIS A 313 0.23 -5.68 1.84
CA HIS A 313 -0.07 -6.62 0.79
C HIS A 313 -0.55 -5.89 -0.48
N VAL A 314 -0.56 -6.63 -1.59
CA VAL A 314 -0.90 -6.09 -2.91
C VAL A 314 -2.41 -5.84 -3.08
N ASN A 315 -3.24 -6.53 -2.31
CA ASN A 315 -4.70 -6.40 -2.28
C ASN A 315 -5.20 -5.26 -1.35
N ASP A 316 -4.36 -4.25 -1.09
CA ASP A 316 -4.62 -3.13 -0.17
C ASP A 316 -4.97 -3.57 1.27
N GLU A 317 -4.52 -4.76 1.67
CA GLU A 317 -4.55 -5.22 3.05
C GLU A 317 -3.23 -4.94 3.75
N VAL A 318 -3.30 -4.60 5.04
CA VAL A 318 -2.16 -4.32 5.90
C VAL A 318 -2.19 -5.31 7.04
N GLY A 319 -1.25 -6.24 7.04
CA GLY A 319 -0.90 -7.04 8.21
C GLY A 319 -0.17 -6.13 9.21
N ILE A 320 -0.53 -6.16 10.47
CA ILE A 320 0.07 -5.30 11.50
C ILE A 320 0.38 -6.16 12.71
N LYS A 321 1.65 -6.23 13.08
CA LYS A 321 2.08 -6.70 14.40
C LYS A 321 2.11 -5.50 15.32
N VAL A 322 1.23 -5.47 16.32
CA VAL A 322 1.05 -4.36 17.26
C VAL A 322 1.42 -4.80 18.66
N GLY A 323 2.25 -4.01 19.34
CA GLY A 323 2.45 -4.04 20.78
C GLY A 323 2.09 -2.67 21.36
N LEU A 324 1.04 -2.63 22.17
CA LEU A 324 0.56 -1.42 22.83
C LEU A 324 0.66 -1.57 24.33
N GLU A 325 1.20 -0.56 24.98
CA GLU A 325 1.17 -0.40 26.44
C GLU A 325 0.68 1.00 26.80
N VAL A 326 -0.32 1.07 27.68
CA VAL A 326 -0.83 2.31 28.25
C VAL A 326 -0.70 2.23 29.77
N SER A 327 0.10 3.14 30.31
CA SER A 327 0.47 3.21 31.71
C SER A 327 0.07 4.56 32.28
N ASN A 328 -0.58 4.57 33.45
CA ASN A 328 -1.00 5.79 34.14
C ASN A 328 -0.73 5.70 35.64
N ILE A 329 -0.47 6.84 36.28
CA ILE A 329 -0.33 6.92 37.74
C ILE A 329 -1.72 6.81 38.35
N VAL A 330 -1.94 5.77 39.17
CA VAL A 330 -3.24 5.54 39.84
C VAL A 330 -3.26 6.19 41.22
N LYS A 331 -2.15 6.10 41.97
CA LYS A 331 -2.07 6.63 43.33
C LYS A 331 -0.63 6.88 43.76
N GLU A 332 -0.42 7.98 44.48
CA GLU A 332 0.80 8.22 45.26
C GLU A 332 0.67 7.58 46.64
N ILE A 333 1.63 6.73 46.99
CA ILE A 333 1.70 6.05 48.28
C ILE A 333 2.92 6.59 49.01
N ARG A 334 2.72 7.16 50.20
CA ARG A 334 3.83 7.47 51.11
C ARG A 334 4.12 6.26 51.98
N THR A 335 5.36 5.81 51.97
CA THR A 335 5.82 4.75 52.88
C THR A 335 5.94 5.29 54.31
N ASN A 336 6.01 4.40 55.30
CA ASN A 336 6.22 4.76 56.71
C ASN A 336 7.54 5.53 56.94
N THR A 337 8.49 5.43 56.00
CA THR A 337 9.76 6.17 56.01
C THR A 337 9.67 7.56 55.37
N GLY A 338 8.50 7.97 54.89
CA GLY A 338 8.28 9.27 54.24
C GLY A 338 8.63 9.30 52.74
N LEU A 339 9.08 8.18 52.16
CA LEU A 339 9.38 8.08 50.74
C LEU A 339 8.09 8.06 49.91
N LEU A 340 8.10 8.77 48.79
CA LEU A 340 7.00 8.80 47.83
C LEU A 340 7.18 7.66 46.82
N THR A 341 6.20 6.77 46.72
CA THR A 341 6.13 5.72 45.70
C THR A 341 4.81 5.83 44.94
N TYR A 342 4.70 5.16 43.80
CA TYR A 342 3.59 5.30 42.87
C TYR A 342 3.01 3.93 42.52
N GLN A 343 1.69 3.80 42.60
CA GLN A 343 0.96 2.69 42.00
C GLN A 343 0.69 3.02 40.53
N ILE A 344 1.29 2.25 39.61
CA ILE A 344 1.09 2.41 38.16
C ILE A 344 0.06 1.40 37.69
N GLY A 345 -0.98 1.87 37.00
CA GLY A 345 -1.93 1.04 36.28
C GLY A 345 -1.43 0.84 34.86
N THR A 346 -1.25 -0.41 34.42
CA THR A 346 -0.77 -0.73 33.07
C THR A 346 -1.82 -1.53 32.32
N ARG A 347 -1.95 -1.26 31.01
CA ARG A 347 -2.85 -1.95 30.09
C ARG A 347 -2.02 -2.32 28.87
N ASN A 348 -1.91 -3.61 28.58
CA ASN A 348 -1.06 -4.10 27.49
C ASN A 348 -1.90 -4.93 26.50
N ALA A 349 -1.66 -4.73 25.22
CA ALA A 349 -2.23 -5.52 24.13
C ALA A 349 -1.15 -5.83 23.09
N ASN A 350 -0.85 -7.13 22.90
CA ASN A 350 0.06 -7.62 21.87
C ASN A 350 -0.72 -8.53 20.93
N THR A 351 -0.77 -8.17 19.64
CA THR A 351 -1.56 -8.92 18.66
C THR A 351 -0.99 -8.78 17.24
N VAL A 352 -1.43 -9.68 16.36
CA VAL A 352 -1.18 -9.63 14.92
C VAL A 352 -2.54 -9.70 14.23
N LEU A 353 -2.79 -8.77 13.32
CA LEU A 353 -4.08 -8.59 12.65
C LEU A 353 -3.88 -8.13 11.22
N GLN A 354 -4.91 -8.26 10.39
CA GLN A 354 -4.89 -7.90 8.98
C GLN A 354 -6.15 -7.09 8.66
N LEU A 355 -5.96 -5.89 8.14
CA LEU A 355 -7.03 -4.91 7.91
C LEU A 355 -6.94 -4.34 6.51
N LYS A 356 -8.07 -3.93 5.94
CA LYS A 356 -8.07 -3.15 4.70
C LYS A 356 -7.67 -1.70 4.95
N ASP A 357 -7.23 -1.03 3.89
CA ASP A 357 -6.99 0.42 3.90
C ASP A 357 -8.21 1.20 4.40
N GLY A 358 -8.05 1.96 5.48
CA GLY A 358 -9.09 2.77 6.12
C GLY A 358 -10.04 2.01 7.03
N GLU A 359 -9.89 0.69 7.18
CA GLU A 359 -10.73 -0.13 8.06
C GLU A 359 -10.36 0.08 9.53
N THR A 360 -11.36 0.40 10.36
CA THR A 360 -11.16 0.49 11.82
C THR A 360 -11.57 -0.82 12.47
N GLU A 361 -10.63 -1.47 13.15
CA GLU A 361 -10.91 -2.66 13.96
C GLU A 361 -10.61 -2.44 15.44
N VAL A 362 -11.43 -3.05 16.28
CA VAL A 362 -11.26 -3.06 17.74
C VAL A 362 -10.24 -4.13 18.10
N LEU A 363 -9.08 -3.70 18.59
CA LEU A 363 -8.00 -4.56 19.06
C LEU A 363 -8.39 -5.34 20.31
N ALA A 364 -8.99 -4.63 21.27
CA ALA A 364 -9.31 -5.15 22.59
C ALA A 364 -10.30 -4.22 23.28
N GLY A 365 -11.10 -4.80 24.17
CA GLY A 365 -11.99 -4.06 25.06
C GLY A 365 -12.10 -4.74 26.41
N LEU A 366 -12.29 -3.94 27.46
CA LEU A 366 -12.52 -4.43 28.82
C LEU A 366 -13.58 -3.57 29.50
N ILE A 367 -14.64 -4.22 29.98
CA ILE A 367 -15.64 -3.60 30.84
C ILE A 367 -15.50 -4.25 32.21
N ARG A 368 -15.24 -3.43 33.23
CA ARG A 368 -15.18 -3.85 34.63
C ARG A 368 -16.21 -3.08 35.42
N GLU A 369 -17.11 -3.78 36.07
CA GLU A 369 -18.13 -3.20 36.94
C GLU A 369 -18.01 -3.83 38.34
N GLN A 370 -17.85 -3.00 39.35
CA GLN A 370 -17.78 -3.40 40.75
C GLN A 370 -18.86 -2.64 41.52
N GLU A 371 -19.80 -3.37 42.12
CA GLU A 371 -20.83 -2.80 42.97
C GLU A 371 -20.67 -3.33 44.40
N ARG A 372 -20.45 -2.42 45.35
CA ARG A 372 -20.42 -2.70 46.78
C ARG A 372 -21.65 -2.08 47.43
N ARG A 373 -22.52 -2.94 47.99
CA ARG A 373 -23.65 -2.51 48.81
C ARG A 373 -23.38 -2.85 50.26
N SER A 374 -23.45 -1.86 51.14
CA SER A 374 -23.40 -2.00 52.59
C SER A 374 -24.70 -1.48 53.18
N ASN A 375 -25.31 -2.26 54.07
CA ASN A 375 -26.49 -1.85 54.80
C ASN A 375 -26.26 -2.14 56.28
N VAL A 376 -26.08 -1.08 57.06
CA VAL A 376 -25.90 -1.16 58.52
C VAL A 376 -27.19 -0.68 59.14
N ASN A 377 -27.81 -1.48 60.00
CA ASN A 377 -29.09 -1.12 60.59
C ASN A 377 -29.20 -1.56 62.05
N ILE A 378 -30.01 -0.83 62.82
CA ILE A 378 -30.32 -1.23 64.20
C ILE A 378 -31.15 -2.53 64.14
N PRO A 379 -30.79 -3.58 64.90
CA PRO A 379 -31.60 -4.79 64.95
C PRO A 379 -33.04 -4.48 65.39
N PHE A 380 -34.01 -5.21 64.85
CA PHE A 380 -35.46 -4.97 64.98
C PHE A 380 -35.98 -3.69 64.30
N LEU A 381 -35.49 -2.51 64.69
CA LEU A 381 -35.97 -1.20 64.20
C LEU A 381 -35.71 -0.99 62.70
N GLY A 382 -34.55 -1.45 62.22
CA GLY A 382 -34.17 -1.35 60.81
C GLY A 382 -34.89 -2.30 59.85
N ARG A 383 -35.78 -3.18 60.36
CA ARG A 383 -36.57 -4.13 59.55
C ARG A 383 -38.03 -3.71 59.35
N ILE A 384 -38.48 -2.67 60.05
CA ILE A 384 -39.85 -2.17 59.92
C ILE A 384 -40.03 -1.62 58.49
N PRO A 385 -41.06 -2.04 57.73
CA PRO A 385 -41.33 -1.46 56.41
C PRO A 385 -41.57 0.05 56.55
N ILE A 386 -41.10 0.84 55.58
CA ILE A 386 -41.19 2.31 55.54
C ILE A 386 -40.31 3.01 56.60
N LEU A 387 -40.46 2.69 57.88
CA LEU A 387 -39.75 3.36 58.99
C LEU A 387 -38.32 2.86 59.21
N GLY A 388 -37.99 1.65 58.77
CA GLY A 388 -36.66 1.06 58.95
C GLY A 388 -35.54 1.83 58.23
N ALA A 389 -35.89 2.63 57.21
CA ALA A 389 -34.94 3.50 56.51
C ALA A 389 -34.32 4.56 57.44
N LEU A 390 -35.09 5.09 58.40
CA LEU A 390 -34.63 6.09 59.37
C LEU A 390 -33.64 5.52 60.40
N PHE A 391 -33.63 4.20 60.58
CA PHE A 391 -32.78 3.46 61.52
C PHE A 391 -31.72 2.60 60.80
N SER A 392 -31.45 2.91 59.54
CA SER A 392 -30.47 2.24 58.70
C SER A 392 -29.54 3.23 58.01
N SER A 393 -28.34 2.78 57.67
CA SER A 393 -27.34 3.44 56.85
C SER A 393 -27.04 2.56 55.65
N ARG A 394 -27.35 3.07 54.46
CA ARG A 394 -27.17 2.38 53.19
C ARG A 394 -26.08 3.08 52.42
N SER A 395 -25.01 2.35 52.13
CA SER A 395 -23.95 2.77 51.24
C SER A 395 -23.96 1.90 49.99
N LYS A 396 -24.02 2.52 48.83
CA LYS A 396 -23.90 1.90 47.52
C LYS A 396 -22.76 2.60 46.80
N ASP A 397 -21.70 1.85 46.54
CA ASP A 397 -20.52 2.28 45.80
C ASP A 397 -20.45 1.45 44.52
N LYS A 398 -20.62 2.10 43.36
CA LYS A 398 -20.62 1.47 42.05
C LYS A 398 -19.52 2.10 41.20
N ASN A 399 -18.52 1.31 40.85
CA ASN A 399 -17.40 1.68 40.00
C ASN A 399 -17.46 0.90 38.70
N ARG A 400 -17.60 1.61 37.58
CA ARG A 400 -17.61 1.04 36.24
C ARG A 400 -16.50 1.66 35.41
N SER A 401 -15.63 0.84 34.83
CA SER A 401 -14.56 1.27 33.94
C SER A 401 -14.63 0.51 32.63
N GLU A 402 -14.64 1.23 31.52
CA GLU A 402 -14.70 0.72 30.15
C GLU A 402 -13.48 1.17 29.38
N ILE A 403 -12.87 0.25 28.64
CA ILE A 403 -11.69 0.51 27.83
C ILE A 403 -11.93 -0.09 26.46
N LEU A 404 -11.64 0.71 25.42
CA LEU A 404 -11.73 0.30 24.03
C LEU A 404 -10.46 0.75 23.30
N LEU A 405 -9.80 -0.22 22.66
CA LEU A 405 -8.60 -0.03 21.87
C LEU A 405 -8.95 -0.33 20.41
N SER A 406 -8.69 0.61 19.51
CA SER A 406 -8.94 0.42 18.07
C SER A 406 -7.78 0.95 17.25
N ILE A 407 -7.55 0.33 16.09
CA ILE A 407 -6.53 0.73 15.13
C ILE A 407 -7.16 0.96 13.76
N THR A 408 -6.60 1.86 12.98
CA THR A 408 -6.99 2.14 11.60
C THR A 408 -5.73 2.34 10.77
N PRO A 409 -5.42 1.45 9.81
CA PRO A 409 -4.36 1.69 8.86
C PRO A 409 -4.85 2.60 7.74
N LYS A 410 -3.94 3.43 7.25
CA LYS A 410 -4.14 4.26 6.07
C LYS A 410 -2.91 4.19 5.18
N ILE A 411 -3.03 3.54 4.03
CA ILE A 411 -1.94 3.42 3.07
C ILE A 411 -1.73 4.79 2.41
N ILE A 412 -0.54 5.37 2.59
CA ILE A 412 -0.17 6.64 1.96
C ILE A 412 0.44 6.39 0.57
N ARG A 413 1.17 5.28 0.43
CA ARG A 413 1.82 4.89 -0.82
C ARG A 413 1.57 3.40 -1.07
N ARG A 414 0.92 3.09 -2.20
CA ARG A 414 0.56 1.73 -2.62
C ARG A 414 1.68 1.06 -3.41
N ASN A 415 1.65 -0.27 -3.45
CA ASN A 415 2.54 -1.10 -4.25
C ASN A 415 1.95 -1.44 -5.65
N THR A 416 0.87 -0.77 -6.06
CA THR A 416 0.10 -1.09 -7.27
C THR A 416 0.90 -0.95 -8.56
N GLU A 417 1.96 -0.14 -8.58
CA GLU A 417 2.82 -0.02 -9.77
C GLU A 417 3.56 -1.33 -10.08
N ARG A 418 3.88 -2.17 -9.08
CA ARG A 418 4.54 -3.47 -9.32
C ARG A 418 3.68 -4.45 -10.13
N LEU A 419 2.35 -4.37 -10.05
CA LEU A 419 1.44 -5.21 -10.83
C LEU A 419 1.46 -4.89 -12.32
N ASN A 420 1.84 -3.66 -12.71
CA ASN A 420 1.91 -3.26 -14.11
C ASN A 420 3.14 -3.83 -14.84
N TYR A 421 4.10 -4.41 -14.10
CA TYR A 421 5.33 -4.98 -14.63
C TYR A 421 5.26 -6.49 -14.90
N ILE A 422 4.06 -7.09 -14.92
CA ILE A 422 3.83 -8.49 -15.36
C ILE A 422 3.96 -8.63 -16.90
N LYS A 423 4.60 -7.67 -17.58
CA LYS A 423 4.85 -7.78 -19.01
C LYS A 423 6.08 -8.64 -19.23
N GLU A 424 5.85 -9.86 -19.73
CA GLU A 424 6.93 -10.66 -20.31
C GLU A 424 7.64 -9.87 -21.41
N PHE A 425 8.96 -9.92 -21.41
CA PHE A 425 9.77 -9.41 -22.50
C PHE A 425 10.78 -10.46 -22.90
N ASP A 426 11.01 -10.59 -24.20
CA ASP A 426 12.02 -11.50 -24.74
C ASP A 426 13.41 -10.98 -24.32
N SER A 427 14.16 -11.79 -23.58
CA SER A 427 15.52 -11.49 -23.13
C SER A 427 16.59 -12.07 -24.04
N GLY A 428 16.23 -12.73 -25.14
CA GLY A 428 17.17 -13.37 -26.05
C GLY A 428 17.44 -14.83 -25.70
N THR A 429 18.60 -15.33 -26.11
CA THR A 429 19.03 -16.73 -25.89
C THR A 429 19.92 -16.85 -24.66
N TYR A 430 20.19 -18.08 -24.23
CA TYR A 430 21.06 -18.36 -23.07
C TYR A 430 22.44 -17.69 -23.21
N ASP A 431 23.02 -17.72 -24.41
CA ASP A 431 24.35 -17.16 -24.67
C ASP A 431 24.31 -15.65 -25.00
N HIS A 432 23.16 -15.11 -25.42
CA HIS A 432 23.04 -13.75 -25.91
C HIS A 432 21.77 -13.03 -25.45
N ILE A 433 21.97 -12.01 -24.62
CA ILE A 433 20.91 -11.06 -24.25
C ILE A 433 20.62 -10.19 -25.46
N THR A 434 19.43 -10.34 -26.04
CA THR A 434 18.94 -9.49 -27.14
C THR A 434 17.52 -9.04 -26.79
N LEU A 435 17.20 -7.78 -27.06
CA LEU A 435 15.82 -7.31 -26.99
C LEU A 435 15.25 -7.36 -28.39
N LYS A 436 14.25 -8.21 -28.64
CA LYS A 436 13.53 -8.18 -29.91
C LYS A 436 12.92 -6.79 -30.09
N THR A 437 13.52 -6.02 -30.99
CA THR A 437 12.84 -4.90 -31.62
C THR A 437 11.86 -5.53 -32.62
N ASN A 438 10.74 -4.89 -32.96
CA ASN A 438 9.64 -5.43 -33.78
C ASN A 438 10.02 -6.04 -35.17
N ASN A 439 11.30 -6.09 -35.53
CA ASN A 439 11.85 -6.58 -36.79
C ASN A 439 12.82 -7.78 -36.65
N SER A 440 12.85 -8.53 -35.53
CA SER A 440 13.74 -9.70 -35.40
C SER A 440 13.02 -11.02 -35.75
N PRO A 441 13.48 -11.80 -36.74
CA PRO A 441 12.69 -12.86 -37.36
C PRO A 441 13.03 -14.27 -36.85
N ALA A 442 12.87 -14.55 -35.55
CA ALA A 442 12.74 -15.95 -35.10
C ALA A 442 12.31 -16.04 -33.64
N THR A 443 11.20 -16.73 -33.39
CA THR A 443 10.87 -17.25 -32.06
C THR A 443 11.06 -18.75 -32.11
N PHE A 444 11.85 -19.30 -31.18
CA PHE A 444 12.04 -20.74 -31.06
C PHE A 444 10.69 -21.40 -30.76
N LYS A 445 10.12 -22.11 -31.75
CA LYS A 445 8.86 -22.86 -31.65
C LYS A 445 9.12 -24.36 -31.76
N GLY A 446 10.08 -24.88 -31.01
CA GLY A 446 10.49 -26.28 -31.06
C GLY A 446 10.15 -27.05 -29.78
N GLU A 447 8.91 -27.49 -29.63
CA GLU A 447 8.61 -28.70 -28.85
C GLU A 447 8.03 -29.73 -29.83
N VAL A 448 8.88 -30.64 -30.32
CA VAL A 448 8.44 -31.82 -31.06
C VAL A 448 7.90 -32.82 -30.04
N VAL A 449 6.59 -32.81 -29.84
CA VAL A 449 5.90 -33.87 -29.10
C VAL A 449 6.06 -35.16 -29.91
N ASN A 450 6.93 -36.06 -29.44
CA ASN A 450 7.02 -37.42 -29.94
C ASN A 450 5.76 -38.19 -29.52
N VAL A 451 4.76 -38.22 -30.40
CA VAL A 451 3.66 -39.19 -30.28
C VAL A 451 4.14 -40.51 -30.88
N ASN A 452 4.73 -41.36 -30.04
CA ASN A 452 4.89 -42.78 -30.37
C ASN A 452 3.52 -43.45 -30.31
N THR A 453 3.03 -43.90 -31.46
CA THR A 453 1.87 -44.77 -31.62
C THR A 453 2.28 -46.24 -31.54
N THR A 454 1.76 -46.99 -30.56
CA THR A 454 1.55 -48.45 -30.69
C THR A 454 0.43 -48.96 -29.78
N GLY A 455 -0.58 -49.60 -30.39
CA GLY A 455 -1.60 -50.48 -29.78
C GLY A 455 -2.83 -49.73 -29.22
N GLY A 456 -3.96 -49.63 -29.91
CA GLY A 456 -4.90 -50.71 -30.26
C GLY A 456 -6.08 -50.63 -29.26
N VAL A 457 -7.30 -50.25 -29.64
CA VAL A 457 -8.35 -51.10 -30.24
C VAL A 457 -9.33 -50.30 -31.13
N THR A 458 -9.74 -50.97 -32.21
CA THR A 458 -10.68 -50.68 -33.32
C THR A 458 -12.17 -50.56 -32.89
N PRO A 459 -13.08 -49.98 -33.72
CA PRO A 459 -14.21 -49.16 -33.26
C PRO A 459 -15.63 -49.67 -33.63
N GLN A 460 -16.61 -48.80 -33.33
CA GLN A 460 -17.90 -48.54 -34.03
C GLN A 460 -19.15 -49.17 -33.37
N GLU A 461 -20.15 -48.39 -32.95
CA GLU A 461 -21.22 -47.72 -33.73
C GLU A 461 -21.83 -46.60 -32.85
N THR A 462 -22.40 -45.46 -33.28
CA THR A 462 -23.00 -44.95 -34.52
C THR A 462 -23.13 -43.42 -34.28
N SER A 463 -22.76 -42.52 -35.22
CA SER A 463 -23.67 -41.72 -36.07
C SER A 463 -24.51 -40.66 -35.29
N ILE A 464 -24.72 -39.38 -35.61
CA ILE A 464 -24.56 -38.50 -36.80
C ILE A 464 -24.70 -37.05 -36.27
N SER A 465 -23.85 -36.11 -36.68
CA SER A 465 -24.26 -34.83 -37.32
C SER A 465 -23.11 -33.82 -37.43
N SER A 466 -23.00 -33.32 -38.65
CA SER A 466 -22.00 -32.41 -39.22
C SER A 466 -22.34 -30.93 -38.92
N PRO A 467 -21.72 -29.96 -39.62
CA PRO A 467 -20.36 -29.47 -39.48
C PRO A 467 -20.34 -28.00 -39.02
N VAL A 468 -19.30 -27.60 -38.29
CA VAL A 468 -19.01 -26.18 -38.07
C VAL A 468 -18.60 -25.56 -39.41
N LYS A 469 -19.48 -24.72 -39.94
CA LYS A 469 -19.23 -23.82 -41.08
C LYS A 469 -18.59 -22.54 -40.52
N SER A 470 -17.53 -22.07 -41.18
CA SER A 470 -16.88 -20.79 -40.90
C SER A 470 -17.86 -19.61 -40.80
N PRO A 471 -17.48 -18.58 -40.04
CA PRO A 471 -17.50 -17.23 -40.57
C PRO A 471 -16.11 -16.61 -40.37
N ASN A 472 -15.37 -16.38 -41.46
CA ASN A 472 -15.25 -15.02 -42.00
C ASN A 472 -16.29 -14.04 -41.44
N ALA A 473 -15.90 -13.29 -40.41
CA ALA A 473 -16.34 -11.93 -40.17
C ALA A 473 -15.19 -11.22 -39.43
N LYS A 474 -14.74 -10.08 -39.96
CA LYS A 474 -13.93 -9.11 -39.20
C LYS A 474 -14.59 -8.92 -37.84
N THR A 475 -13.92 -9.28 -36.76
CA THR A 475 -14.36 -8.95 -35.41
C THR A 475 -14.35 -7.44 -35.28
N ALA A 476 -15.52 -6.82 -35.38
CA ALA A 476 -15.70 -5.41 -35.12
C ALA A 476 -15.26 -5.15 -33.67
N ALA A 477 -14.37 -4.18 -33.46
CA ALA A 477 -14.04 -3.72 -32.13
C ALA A 477 -15.32 -3.17 -31.47
N GLU A 478 -15.77 -3.83 -30.41
CA GLU A 478 -17.00 -3.51 -29.72
C GLU A 478 -16.71 -2.46 -28.62
N ASN A 479 -17.52 -1.40 -28.55
CA ASN A 479 -17.44 -0.45 -27.45
C ASN A 479 -18.02 -1.10 -26.19
N LYS A 480 -17.22 -1.23 -25.13
CA LYS A 480 -17.63 -1.75 -23.83
C LYS A 480 -17.55 -0.65 -22.77
N ILE A 481 -18.72 -0.24 -22.26
CA ILE A 481 -18.85 0.76 -21.20
C ILE A 481 -19.52 0.11 -19.99
N GLN A 482 -18.98 0.39 -18.80
CA GLN A 482 -19.59 0.06 -17.52
C GLN A 482 -20.14 1.35 -16.90
N VAL A 483 -21.37 1.26 -16.37
CA VAL A 483 -22.03 2.40 -15.72
C VAL A 483 -22.54 2.00 -14.34
N THR A 484 -22.07 2.75 -13.35
CA THR A 484 -22.53 2.66 -11.98
C THR A 484 -23.50 3.81 -11.69
N VAL A 485 -24.75 3.45 -11.39
CA VAL A 485 -25.82 4.37 -10.98
C VAL A 485 -26.28 3.92 -9.60
N PRO A 486 -26.41 4.82 -8.62
CA PRO A 486 -26.92 4.48 -7.28
C PRO A 486 -28.37 3.98 -7.35
N GLU A 487 -28.66 2.90 -6.64
CA GLU A 487 -29.96 2.19 -6.73
C GLU A 487 -31.05 2.84 -5.86
N GLN A 488 -30.68 3.52 -4.77
CA GLN A 488 -31.59 4.27 -3.91
C GLN A 488 -30.95 5.60 -3.49
N LEU A 489 -31.74 6.67 -3.52
CA LEU A 489 -31.33 8.00 -3.05
C LEU A 489 -32.28 8.47 -1.95
N ALA A 490 -31.73 9.00 -0.86
CA ALA A 490 -32.47 9.53 0.27
C ALA A 490 -32.11 11.01 0.47
N GLY A 491 -33.13 11.88 0.54
CA GLY A 491 -32.93 13.31 0.80
C GLY A 491 -32.52 14.12 -0.43
N THR A 492 -31.64 15.10 -0.24
CA THR A 492 -31.21 16.06 -1.28
C THR A 492 -29.88 15.71 -1.94
N ASP A 493 -29.35 14.51 -1.70
CA ASP A 493 -28.04 14.11 -2.22
C ASP A 493 -28.07 13.99 -3.75
N PRO A 494 -27.06 14.53 -4.45
CA PRO A 494 -26.99 14.41 -5.90
C PRO A 494 -26.72 12.96 -6.33
N ALA A 495 -27.45 12.51 -7.35
CA ALA A 495 -27.20 11.25 -8.02
C ALA A 495 -25.93 11.36 -8.87
N ASN A 496 -24.85 10.75 -8.42
CA ASN A 496 -23.59 10.70 -9.17
C ASN A 496 -23.54 9.45 -10.05
N ILE A 497 -23.52 9.65 -11.37
CA ILE A 497 -23.39 8.60 -12.36
C ILE A 497 -21.93 8.49 -12.75
N PHE A 498 -21.33 7.32 -12.53
CA PHE A 498 -19.95 7.04 -12.92
C PHE A 498 -19.94 6.29 -14.25
N ILE A 499 -19.23 6.85 -15.24
CA ILE A 499 -19.10 6.27 -16.58
C ILE A 499 -17.65 5.82 -16.76
N GLU A 500 -17.46 4.52 -16.91
CA GLU A 500 -16.15 3.90 -17.11
C GLU A 500 -16.12 3.15 -18.44
N ALA A 501 -15.06 3.35 -19.23
CA ALA A 501 -14.87 2.65 -20.49
C ALA A 501 -13.83 1.55 -20.33
N GLU A 502 -14.22 0.31 -20.63
CA GLU A 502 -13.31 -0.82 -20.73
C GLU A 502 -12.57 -0.76 -22.08
N SER A 503 -13.28 -0.44 -23.16
CA SER A 503 -12.73 -0.16 -24.49
C SER A 503 -13.72 0.70 -25.28
N ILE A 504 -13.30 1.88 -25.76
CA ILE A 504 -14.11 2.74 -26.62
C ILE A 504 -13.28 3.33 -27.77
N LEU A 505 -13.82 3.24 -28.98
CA LEU A 505 -13.17 3.71 -30.20
C LEU A 505 -13.25 5.24 -30.36
N LYS A 506 -12.25 5.83 -31.00
CA LYS A 506 -12.19 7.23 -31.39
C LYS A 506 -13.41 7.62 -32.22
N GLY A 507 -14.11 8.68 -31.84
CA GLY A 507 -15.32 9.16 -32.52
C GLY A 507 -16.62 8.52 -32.01
N SER A 508 -16.56 7.76 -30.91
CA SER A 508 -17.76 7.27 -30.23
C SER A 508 -18.48 8.38 -29.47
N LYS A 509 -19.81 8.30 -29.42
CA LYS A 509 -20.69 9.21 -28.71
C LYS A 509 -21.43 8.46 -27.60
N ILE A 510 -21.35 8.97 -26.38
CA ILE A 510 -22.09 8.46 -25.22
C ILE A 510 -23.13 9.52 -24.83
N VAL A 511 -24.41 9.15 -24.85
CA VAL A 511 -25.51 10.03 -24.48
C VAL A 511 -26.14 9.53 -23.19
N VAL A 512 -26.13 10.37 -22.15
CA VAL A 512 -26.79 10.13 -20.87
C VAL A 512 -28.12 10.87 -20.87
N LYS A 513 -29.24 10.15 -20.95
CA LYS A 513 -30.59 10.70 -20.83
C LYS A 513 -31.13 10.42 -19.43
N PHE A 514 -31.86 11.36 -18.87
CA PHE A 514 -32.46 11.25 -17.54
C PHE A 514 -33.83 11.92 -17.53
N ASP A 515 -34.75 11.39 -16.72
CA ASP A 515 -36.09 11.95 -16.57
C ASP A 515 -36.06 13.32 -15.86
N ARG A 516 -36.49 14.37 -16.55
CA ARG A 516 -36.52 15.75 -16.04
C ARG A 516 -37.61 16.00 -15.00
N GLN A 517 -38.57 15.08 -14.83
CA GLN A 517 -39.53 15.17 -13.73
C GLN A 517 -38.89 14.78 -12.40
N ALA A 518 -37.89 13.89 -12.43
CA ALA A 518 -37.19 13.39 -11.26
C ALA A 518 -35.84 14.10 -11.00
N PHE A 519 -35.12 14.47 -12.05
CA PHE A 519 -33.73 14.93 -11.97
C PHE A 519 -33.44 16.20 -12.79
N ASN A 520 -32.69 17.13 -12.20
CA ASN A 520 -32.06 18.26 -12.86
C ASN A 520 -30.56 17.99 -13.06
N PHE A 521 -30.00 18.39 -14.20
CA PHE A 521 -28.55 18.35 -14.42
C PHE A 521 -27.86 19.38 -13.51
N SER A 522 -26.90 18.93 -12.70
CA SER A 522 -26.13 19.80 -11.81
C SER A 522 -24.79 20.16 -12.42
N ASP A 523 -23.96 19.16 -12.72
CA ASP A 523 -22.60 19.35 -13.26
C ASP A 523 -22.09 18.07 -13.93
N ILE A 524 -21.07 18.20 -14.77
CA ILE A 524 -20.30 17.08 -15.32
C ILE A 524 -18.81 17.34 -15.09
N ARG A 525 -18.15 16.35 -14.47
CA ARG A 525 -16.71 16.37 -14.24
C ARG A 525 -16.04 15.33 -15.11
N LEU A 526 -15.24 15.79 -16.06
CA LEU A 526 -14.32 14.92 -16.81
C LEU A 526 -13.15 14.53 -15.90
N MET A 527 -12.73 13.27 -15.97
CA MET A 527 -11.58 12.77 -15.21
C MET A 527 -10.28 13.26 -15.85
N THR A 528 -9.28 13.60 -15.05
CA THR A 528 -8.03 14.26 -15.49
C THR A 528 -7.26 13.51 -16.56
N GLN A 529 -7.38 12.18 -16.62
CA GLN A 529 -6.76 11.35 -17.66
C GLN A 529 -7.58 11.32 -18.96
N ALA A 530 -8.90 11.52 -18.90
CA ALA A 530 -9.80 11.55 -20.05
C ALA A 530 -10.08 12.97 -20.57
N ALA A 531 -9.80 14.01 -19.79
CA ALA A 531 -10.12 15.40 -20.12
C ALA A 531 -9.39 15.94 -21.37
N GLN A 532 -8.26 15.32 -21.77
CA GLN A 532 -7.55 15.67 -23.00
C GLN A 532 -8.17 15.00 -24.24
N SER A 533 -8.94 13.92 -24.05
CA SER A 533 -9.42 13.05 -25.13
C SER A 533 -10.95 12.99 -25.19
N VAL A 534 -11.67 13.71 -24.35
CA VAL A 534 -13.14 13.67 -24.24
C VAL A 534 -13.72 15.08 -24.15
N ASN A 535 -14.75 15.36 -24.95
CA ASN A 535 -15.53 16.60 -24.92
C ASN A 535 -16.98 16.30 -24.54
N TYR A 536 -17.72 17.26 -23.99
CA TYR A 536 -19.14 17.09 -23.69
C TYR A 536 -19.98 18.27 -24.20
N LYS A 537 -21.27 18.00 -24.42
CA LYS A 537 -22.30 18.97 -24.78
C LYS A 537 -23.60 18.63 -24.07
N THR A 538 -24.23 19.63 -23.45
CA THR A 538 -25.55 19.46 -22.82
C THR A 538 -26.65 19.51 -23.88
N LEU A 539 -27.56 18.54 -23.85
CA LEU A 539 -28.73 18.40 -24.72
C LEU A 539 -30.01 18.79 -23.97
N ALA A 540 -31.12 18.93 -24.71
CA ALA A 540 -32.42 19.22 -24.13
C ALA A 540 -32.97 18.08 -23.25
N ASP A 541 -32.48 16.85 -23.42
CA ASP A 541 -32.93 15.63 -22.74
C ASP A 541 -31.78 14.84 -22.08
N GLY A 542 -30.57 15.40 -22.03
CA GLY A 542 -29.41 14.67 -21.53
C GLY A 542 -28.06 15.39 -21.66
N VAL A 543 -26.98 14.62 -21.57
CA VAL A 543 -25.59 15.06 -21.83
C VAL A 543 -24.94 14.12 -22.84
N GLU A 544 -24.39 14.67 -23.92
CA GLU A 544 -23.60 13.94 -24.92
C GLU A 544 -22.10 14.12 -24.63
N ILE A 545 -21.38 13.01 -24.60
CA ILE A 545 -19.94 12.93 -24.40
C ILE A 545 -19.34 12.36 -25.69
N THR A 546 -18.45 13.11 -26.34
CA THR A 546 -17.75 12.71 -27.57
C THR A 546 -16.31 12.35 -27.26
N VAL A 547 -15.89 11.17 -27.70
CA VAL A 547 -14.54 10.65 -27.51
C VAL A 547 -13.67 10.98 -28.73
N SER A 548 -12.52 11.60 -28.51
CA SER A 548 -11.61 12.11 -29.55
C SER A 548 -10.44 11.18 -29.87
N GLU A 549 -10.16 10.18 -29.02
CA GLU A 549 -9.08 9.18 -29.17
C GLU A 549 -9.52 7.80 -28.65
N ASP A 550 -8.82 6.73 -29.02
CA ASP A 550 -9.16 5.38 -28.52
C ASP A 550 -8.84 5.29 -27.02
N ILE A 551 -9.84 4.94 -26.19
CA ILE A 551 -9.70 4.86 -24.74
C ILE A 551 -9.87 3.41 -24.28
N LYS A 552 -8.92 2.91 -23.48
CA LYS A 552 -8.97 1.57 -22.87
C LYS A 552 -8.82 1.70 -21.36
N GLN A 553 -9.75 1.10 -20.61
CA GLN A 553 -9.76 1.02 -19.14
C GLN A 553 -9.56 2.37 -18.44
N GLN A 554 -10.47 3.33 -18.66
CA GLN A 554 -10.43 4.64 -18.00
C GLN A 554 -11.83 5.10 -17.56
N SER A 555 -11.89 5.74 -16.39
CA SER A 555 -13.05 6.51 -15.95
C SER A 555 -13.18 7.77 -16.82
N LEU A 556 -14.30 7.93 -17.51
CA LEU A 556 -14.49 9.01 -18.48
C LEU A 556 -15.01 10.29 -17.79
N ALA A 557 -16.13 10.16 -17.08
CA ALA A 557 -16.83 11.30 -16.50
C ALA A 557 -17.69 10.89 -15.31
N ILE A 558 -17.92 11.85 -14.42
CA ILE A 558 -18.95 11.81 -13.39
C ILE A 558 -20.03 12.81 -13.79
N VAL A 559 -21.26 12.34 -13.98
CA VAL A 559 -22.43 13.18 -14.24
C VAL A 559 -23.22 13.29 -12.95
N ALA A 560 -23.32 14.50 -12.39
CA ALA A 560 -24.07 14.77 -11.18
C ALA A 560 -25.47 15.29 -11.53
N LEU A 561 -26.50 14.60 -11.04
CA LEU A 561 -27.89 15.01 -11.16
C LEU A 561 -28.45 15.37 -9.78
N GLN A 562 -29.16 16.49 -9.67
CA GLN A 562 -29.89 16.87 -8.47
C GLN A 562 -31.34 16.39 -8.55
N ILE A 563 -31.88 15.89 -7.44
CA ILE A 563 -33.29 15.52 -7.35
C ILE A 563 -34.15 16.80 -7.39
N VAL A 564 -35.23 16.78 -8.16
CA VAL A 564 -36.19 17.89 -8.19
C VAL A 564 -36.89 17.98 -6.83
N PRO A 565 -36.84 19.14 -6.13
CA PRO A 565 -37.44 19.28 -4.81
C PRO A 565 -38.93 18.89 -4.79
N GLY A 566 -39.28 17.92 -3.94
CA GLY A 566 -40.66 17.44 -3.79
C GLY A 566 -41.03 16.22 -4.65
N TYR A 567 -40.14 15.75 -5.53
CA TYR A 567 -40.37 14.51 -6.28
C TYR A 567 -40.16 13.27 -5.40
N LYS A 568 -41.13 12.35 -5.39
CA LYS A 568 -41.06 11.04 -4.74
C LYS A 568 -41.56 9.98 -5.71
N GLY A 569 -40.74 8.97 -5.99
CA GLY A 569 -41.07 7.94 -6.96
C GLY A 569 -39.84 7.36 -7.67
N LYS A 570 -40.09 6.68 -8.80
CA LYS A 570 -39.05 6.11 -9.66
C LYS A 570 -38.61 7.14 -10.69
N GLY A 571 -37.30 7.32 -10.86
CA GLY A 571 -36.71 8.10 -11.96
C GLY A 571 -35.87 7.20 -12.86
N GLU A 572 -36.00 7.34 -14.18
CA GLU A 572 -35.21 6.56 -15.14
C GLU A 572 -33.99 7.32 -15.65
N ILE A 573 -32.88 6.58 -15.77
CA ILE A 573 -31.62 7.04 -16.36
C ILE A 573 -31.22 6.02 -17.42
N SER A 574 -31.03 6.48 -18.66
CA SER A 574 -30.63 5.63 -19.79
C SER A 574 -29.38 6.18 -20.45
N ILE A 575 -28.43 5.29 -20.73
CA ILE A 575 -27.15 5.64 -21.34
C ILE A 575 -27.01 4.88 -22.64
N GLU A 576 -26.75 5.61 -23.71
CA GLU A 576 -26.64 5.08 -25.07
C GLU A 576 -25.23 5.37 -25.57
N SER A 577 -24.49 4.35 -25.99
CA SER A 577 -23.20 4.49 -26.65
C SER A 577 -23.32 4.09 -28.11
N SER A 578 -22.94 4.99 -29.00
CA SER A 578 -23.02 4.79 -30.45
C SER A 578 -21.68 5.12 -31.12
N HIS A 579 -21.31 4.33 -32.13
CA HIS A 579 -20.12 4.57 -32.95
C HIS A 579 -20.42 4.16 -34.40
N PRO A 580 -19.99 4.92 -35.42
CA PRO A 580 -20.35 4.67 -36.83
C PRO A 580 -19.88 3.32 -37.42
N GLN A 581 -19.01 2.59 -36.73
CA GLN A 581 -18.47 1.30 -37.15
C GLN A 581 -18.70 0.18 -36.12
N SER A 582 -19.47 0.41 -35.04
CA SER A 582 -19.67 -0.55 -33.94
C SER A 582 -21.13 -0.62 -33.46
N ALA A 583 -21.50 -1.71 -32.79
CA ALA A 583 -22.85 -1.91 -32.26
C ALA A 583 -23.19 -0.85 -31.20
N THR A 584 -24.43 -0.37 -31.18
CA THR A 584 -24.91 0.59 -30.18
C THR A 584 -25.22 -0.14 -28.88
N GLN A 585 -24.58 0.26 -27.78
CA GLN A 585 -24.82 -0.31 -26.45
C GLN A 585 -25.78 0.60 -25.69
N GLN A 586 -26.89 0.07 -25.17
CA GLN A 586 -27.83 0.81 -24.32
C GLN A 586 -27.91 0.18 -22.92
N VAL A 587 -27.76 0.99 -21.88
CA VAL A 587 -27.92 0.59 -20.48
C VAL A 587 -29.00 1.46 -19.86
N LYS A 588 -30.10 0.85 -19.41
CA LYS A 588 -31.19 1.53 -18.69
C LYS A 588 -31.18 1.11 -17.23
N LYS A 589 -31.27 2.08 -16.32
CA LYS A 589 -31.40 1.86 -14.88
C LYS A 589 -32.50 2.75 -14.30
N THR A 590 -33.25 2.19 -13.36
CA THR A 590 -34.30 2.90 -12.61
C THR A 590 -33.80 3.16 -11.20
N VAL A 591 -33.98 4.36 -10.69
CA VAL A 591 -33.55 4.80 -9.36
C VAL A 591 -34.78 5.12 -8.51
N ASP A 592 -34.87 4.52 -7.32
CA ASP A 592 -35.93 4.82 -6.36
C ASP A 592 -35.55 6.03 -5.49
N ILE A 593 -36.39 7.08 -5.50
CA ILE A 593 -36.23 8.32 -4.73
C ILE A 593 -37.21 8.33 -3.56
N LYS A 594 -36.70 8.27 -2.32
CA LYS A 594 -37.49 8.14 -1.07
C LYS A 594 -37.78 9.47 -0.37
#